data_AF-A0A3M1JYZ5-F1
#
_entry.id   AF-A0A3M1JYZ5-F1
#
_cell.length_a   1.000
_cell.length_b   1.000
_cell.length_c   1.000
_cell.angle_alpha   90.00
_cell.angle_beta   90.00
_cell.angle_gamma   90.00
#
_symmetry.space_group_name_H-M   'P 1'
#
loop_
_entity.id
_entity.type
_entity.pdbx_description
1 polymer ?
#
loop_
_entity_poly.entity_id
_entity_poly.type
_entity_poly.pdbx_seq_one_letter_code
_entity_poly.pdbx_strand_id
1 'polypeptide(L)'
;LSLLSIGIAGLALIVLILLNLLGITRKAAYFLVGIVLWVSVLKSGVHATLAGVALAFTIPLRTGTEKSPSPAREIEHDLHTWVAFLILPLFAFVNAGVNLIRIPLDQLSGPVSLGIILGLFVGKQLGVFGFSWLAITFKIASLPQGSSWRQLYGVSVLTGIGFTMSLFIGTLAFEDESIFHYADKLAILVGSLLSGVMGYLVLRWAKAPSPPADR
;
A
#
# COMPACT_ATOMS: atom_id res chain seq x y z
N LEU A 1 -16.99 4.48 -20.45
CA LEU A 1 -16.02 5.61 -20.45
C LEU A 1 -16.71 6.87 -20.97
N SER A 2 -16.75 7.96 -20.19
CA SER A 2 -17.24 9.26 -20.68
C SER A 2 -16.06 10.13 -21.11
N LEU A 3 -15.94 10.42 -22.42
CA LEU A 3 -14.85 11.25 -22.97
C LEU A 3 -14.77 12.63 -22.30
N LEU A 4 -15.92 13.20 -21.92
CA LEU A 4 -16.00 14.46 -21.18
C LEU A 4 -15.32 14.38 -19.81
N SER A 5 -15.56 13.30 -19.07
CA SER A 5 -14.95 13.12 -17.74
C SER A 5 -13.43 12.96 -17.79
N ILE A 6 -12.90 12.34 -18.85
CA ILE A 6 -11.46 12.23 -19.08
C ILE A 6 -10.86 13.59 -19.43
N GLY A 7 -11.53 14.37 -20.27
CA GLY A 7 -11.11 15.73 -20.60
C GLY A 7 -11.03 16.63 -19.35
N ILE A 8 -12.03 16.56 -18.46
CA ILE A 8 -12.05 17.31 -17.21
C ILE A 8 -10.93 16.83 -16.27
N ALA A 9 -10.69 15.52 -16.17
CA ALA A 9 -9.60 14.97 -15.36
C ALA A 9 -8.22 15.44 -15.87
N GLY A 10 -8.00 15.42 -17.18
CA GLY A 10 -6.77 15.93 -17.79
C GLY A 10 -6.56 17.42 -17.54
N LEU A 11 -7.63 18.23 -17.66
CA LEU A 11 -7.57 19.66 -17.37
C LEU A 11 -7.28 19.92 -15.88
N ALA A 12 -7.91 19.18 -14.97
CA ALA A 12 -7.64 19.28 -13.54
C ALA A 12 -6.17 18.95 -13.20
N LEU A 13 -5.59 17.92 -13.84
CA LEU A 13 -4.17 17.61 -13.69
C LEU A 13 -3.27 18.73 -14.21
N ILE A 14 -3.58 19.31 -15.38
CA ILE A 14 -2.83 20.45 -15.93
C ILE A 14 -2.89 21.63 -14.95
N VAL A 15 -4.05 21.94 -14.38
CA VAL A 15 -4.20 23.00 -13.38
C VAL A 15 -3.33 22.70 -12.15
N LEU A 16 -3.35 21.48 -11.61
CA LEU A 16 -2.52 21.09 -10.47
C LEU A 16 -1.02 21.25 -10.75
N ILE A 17 -0.58 20.86 -11.94
CA ILE A 17 0.81 21.02 -12.38
C ILE A 17 1.15 22.51 -12.51
N LEU A 18 0.27 23.32 -13.12
CA LEU A 18 0.48 24.77 -13.23
C LEU A 18 0.54 25.44 -11.86
N LEU A 19 -0.30 25.04 -10.88
CA LEU A 19 -0.22 25.55 -9.51
C LEU A 19 1.15 25.27 -8.89
N ASN A 20 1.70 24.06 -9.11
CA ASN A 20 3.04 23.71 -8.65
C ASN A 20 4.13 24.54 -9.33
N LEU A 21 4.08 24.63 -10.66
CA LEU A 21 5.05 25.39 -11.46
C LEU A 21 5.04 26.88 -11.13
N LEU A 22 3.88 27.44 -10.79
CA LEU A 22 3.71 28.83 -10.34
C LEU A 22 4.10 29.04 -8.87
N GLY A 23 4.52 27.99 -8.16
CA GLY A 23 4.99 28.08 -6.77
C GLY A 23 3.88 28.35 -5.76
N ILE A 24 2.62 28.06 -6.09
CA ILE A 24 1.49 28.28 -5.17
C ILE A 24 1.54 27.23 -4.07
N THR A 25 1.67 27.64 -2.81
CA THR A 25 1.81 26.73 -1.65
C THR A 25 0.50 26.49 -0.89
N ARG A 26 -0.62 27.05 -1.37
CA ARG A 26 -1.90 27.00 -0.66
C ARG A 26 -2.54 25.61 -0.74
N LYS A 27 -2.47 24.83 0.34
CA LYS A 27 -3.02 23.46 0.46
C LYS A 27 -4.46 23.34 -0.09
N ALA A 28 -5.32 24.29 0.24
CA ALA A 28 -6.72 24.29 -0.19
C ALA A 28 -6.91 24.28 -1.71
N ALA A 29 -6.03 24.95 -2.47
CA ALA A 29 -6.11 24.97 -3.94
C ALA A 29 -5.93 23.56 -4.52
N TYR A 30 -4.96 22.80 -3.99
CA TYR A 30 -4.71 21.41 -4.38
C TYR A 30 -5.87 20.50 -4.03
N PHE A 31 -6.43 20.61 -2.81
CA PHE A 31 -7.57 19.78 -2.40
C PHE A 31 -8.83 20.06 -3.24
N LEU A 32 -9.14 21.32 -3.54
CA LEU A 32 -10.30 21.66 -4.36
C LEU A 32 -10.21 21.08 -5.77
N VAL A 33 -9.07 21.28 -6.44
CA VAL A 33 -8.86 20.73 -7.78
C VAL A 33 -8.73 19.20 -7.73
N GLY A 34 -8.15 18.67 -6.66
CA GLY A 34 -8.06 17.23 -6.39
C GLY A 34 -9.43 16.54 -6.27
N ILE A 35 -10.41 17.19 -5.64
CA ILE A 35 -11.79 16.67 -5.57
C ILE A 35 -12.41 16.64 -6.97
N VAL A 36 -12.20 17.68 -7.78
CA VAL A 36 -12.67 17.71 -9.18
C VAL A 36 -12.03 16.57 -9.99
N LEU A 37 -10.72 16.37 -9.84
CA LEU A 37 -10.00 15.26 -10.45
C LEU A 37 -10.58 13.90 -10.03
N TRP A 38 -10.78 13.70 -8.73
CA TRP A 38 -11.32 12.47 -8.15
C TRP A 38 -12.72 12.14 -8.69
N VAL A 39 -13.65 13.10 -8.70
CA VAL A 39 -15.02 12.92 -9.23
C VAL A 39 -14.99 12.61 -10.73
N SER A 40 -14.10 13.28 -11.46
CA SER A 40 -13.98 13.10 -12.92
C SER A 40 -13.43 11.72 -13.26
N VAL A 41 -12.45 11.24 -12.50
CA VAL A 41 -11.88 9.89 -12.63
C VAL A 41 -12.91 8.82 -12.28
N LEU A 42 -13.69 9.02 -11.21
CA LEU A 42 -14.77 8.10 -10.83
C LEU A 42 -15.80 7.89 -11.95
N LYS A 43 -16.17 8.95 -12.67
CA LYS A 43 -17.12 8.87 -13.80
C LYS A 43 -16.51 8.34 -15.09
N SER A 44 -15.19 8.39 -15.25
CA SER A 44 -14.52 7.93 -16.47
C SER A 44 -14.33 6.41 -16.51
N GLY A 45 -14.49 5.73 -15.37
CA GLY A 45 -14.14 4.31 -15.19
C GLY A 45 -12.65 4.10 -14.86
N VAL A 46 -11.90 5.18 -14.64
CA VAL A 46 -10.54 5.11 -14.11
C VAL A 46 -10.62 5.05 -12.58
N HIS A 47 -9.70 4.32 -11.95
CA HIS A 47 -9.74 4.12 -10.50
C HIS A 47 -9.49 5.43 -9.74
N ALA A 48 -10.43 5.80 -8.89
CA ALA A 48 -10.40 7.00 -8.06
C ALA A 48 -9.17 7.10 -7.14
N THR A 49 -8.52 5.96 -6.82
CA THR A 49 -7.28 5.92 -6.05
C THR A 49 -6.09 6.54 -6.77
N LEU A 50 -6.02 6.41 -8.10
CA LEU A 50 -4.96 7.02 -8.92
C LEU A 50 -5.01 8.54 -8.87
N ALA A 51 -6.21 9.13 -8.74
CA ALA A 51 -6.38 10.58 -8.60
C ALA A 51 -5.67 11.12 -7.34
N GLY A 52 -5.77 10.40 -6.21
CA GLY A 52 -5.10 10.78 -4.97
C GLY A 52 -3.57 10.73 -5.09
N VAL A 53 -3.05 9.69 -5.75
CA VAL A 53 -1.61 9.56 -6.03
C VAL A 53 -1.13 10.69 -6.94
N ALA A 54 -1.83 10.94 -8.05
CA ALA A 54 -1.48 12.00 -8.98
C ALA A 54 -1.53 13.38 -8.33
N LEU A 55 -2.56 13.66 -7.50
CA LEU A 55 -2.63 14.88 -6.70
C LEU A 55 -1.39 15.02 -5.80
N ALA A 56 -1.02 13.97 -5.05
CA ALA A 56 0.13 14.01 -4.15
C ALA A 56 1.44 14.36 -4.88
N PHE A 57 1.66 13.81 -6.08
CA PHE A 57 2.83 14.14 -6.91
C PHE A 57 2.87 15.60 -7.38
N THR A 58 1.71 16.27 -7.45
CA THR A 58 1.64 17.69 -7.82
C THR A 58 1.79 18.64 -6.64
N ILE A 59 1.81 18.17 -5.39
CA ILE A 59 1.97 19.05 -4.22
C ILE A 59 3.47 19.43 -4.08
N PRO A 60 3.81 20.71 -3.89
CA PRO A 60 5.21 21.14 -3.75
C PRO A 60 5.90 20.50 -2.54
N LEU A 61 7.02 19.82 -2.78
CA LEU A 61 7.87 19.27 -1.73
C LEU A 61 8.84 20.33 -1.15
N ARG A 62 9.30 21.26 -1.98
CA ARG A 62 10.21 22.34 -1.60
C ARG A 62 9.53 23.68 -1.87
N THR A 63 9.68 24.59 -0.94
CA THR A 63 9.37 26.01 -1.11
C THR A 63 10.66 26.76 -1.42
N GLY A 64 10.60 27.85 -2.19
CA GLY A 64 11.79 28.58 -2.70
C GLY A 64 12.74 29.15 -1.64
N THR A 65 12.39 29.05 -0.36
CA THR A 65 13.19 29.44 0.81
C THR A 65 13.50 28.22 1.67
N GLU A 66 14.79 27.98 1.99
CA GLU A 66 15.24 26.83 2.79
C GLU A 66 14.56 26.70 4.17
N LYS A 67 14.02 27.81 4.69
CA LYS A 67 13.37 27.88 6.01
C LYS A 67 11.85 27.73 5.98
N SER A 68 11.22 27.67 4.81
CA SER A 68 9.77 27.54 4.74
C SER A 68 9.37 26.07 4.84
N PRO A 69 8.27 25.78 5.56
CA PRO A 69 7.87 24.40 5.78
C PRO A 69 7.35 23.78 4.47
N SER A 70 7.60 22.48 4.31
CA SER A 70 7.24 21.71 3.12
C SER A 70 5.73 21.41 3.14
N PRO A 71 4.92 21.96 2.21
CA PRO A 71 3.48 21.72 2.19
C PRO A 71 3.12 20.23 2.08
N ALA A 72 3.88 19.47 1.28
CA ALA A 72 3.69 18.03 1.14
C ALA A 72 3.94 17.29 2.47
N ARG A 73 5.01 17.62 3.21
CA ARG A 73 5.30 16.99 4.51
C ARG A 73 4.28 17.36 5.58
N GLU A 74 3.81 18.61 5.59
CA GLU A 74 2.74 19.01 6.52
C GLU A 74 1.46 18.21 6.23
N ILE A 75 1.05 18.14 4.96
CA ILE A 75 -0.12 17.36 4.56
C ILE A 75 0.06 15.88 4.91
N GLU A 76 1.23 15.28 4.65
CA GLU A 76 1.54 13.90 5.02
C GLU A 76 1.38 13.68 6.53
N HIS A 77 1.96 14.54 7.36
CA HIS A 77 1.89 14.44 8.81
C HIS A 77 0.45 14.58 9.34
N ASP A 78 -0.29 15.57 8.84
CA ASP A 78 -1.69 15.82 9.21
C ASP A 78 -2.58 14.64 8.80
N LEU A 79 -2.40 14.12 7.57
CA LEU A 79 -3.17 12.98 7.06
C LEU A 79 -2.80 11.66 7.75
N HIS A 80 -1.54 11.45 8.13
CA HIS A 80 -1.09 10.19 8.73
C HIS A 80 -1.95 9.80 9.94
N THR A 81 -2.28 10.76 10.81
CA THR A 81 -3.13 10.52 11.98
C THR A 81 -4.53 10.07 11.57
N TRP A 82 -5.18 10.77 10.63
CA TRP A 82 -6.51 10.38 10.14
C TRP A 82 -6.49 9.04 9.40
N VAL A 83 -5.45 8.79 8.61
CA VAL A 83 -5.30 7.56 7.84
C VAL A 83 -5.12 6.37 8.78
N ALA A 84 -4.21 6.46 9.75
CA ALA A 84 -3.87 5.38 10.65
C ALA A 84 -5.00 5.05 11.65
N PHE A 85 -5.68 6.07 12.19
CA PHE A 85 -6.65 5.88 13.27
C PHE A 85 -8.12 5.86 12.83
N LEU A 86 -8.45 6.41 11.65
CA LEU A 86 -9.83 6.43 11.16
C LEU A 86 -9.99 5.68 9.85
N ILE A 87 -9.27 6.07 8.80
CA ILE A 87 -9.52 5.56 7.44
C ILE A 87 -9.16 4.08 7.33
N LEU A 88 -7.97 3.66 7.80
CA LEU A 88 -7.55 2.26 7.73
C LEU A 88 -8.42 1.33 8.59
N PRO A 89 -8.73 1.63 9.86
CA PRO A 89 -9.64 0.81 10.67
C PRO A 89 -11.05 0.74 10.08
N LEU A 90 -11.60 1.85 9.60
CA LEU A 90 -12.92 1.87 8.97
C LEU A 90 -12.94 1.06 7.67
N PHE A 91 -11.93 1.24 6.82
CA PHE A 91 -11.76 0.47 5.60
C PHE A 91 -11.68 -1.03 5.88
N ALA A 92 -10.84 -1.41 6.84
CA ALA A 92 -10.69 -2.80 7.27
C ALA A 92 -12.01 -3.36 7.81
N PHE A 93 -12.73 -2.62 8.65
CA PHE A 93 -14.01 -3.05 9.21
C PHE A 93 -15.07 -3.31 8.13
N VAL A 94 -15.21 -2.38 7.17
CA VAL A 94 -16.20 -2.49 6.08
C VAL A 94 -15.84 -3.61 5.11
N ASN A 95 -14.56 -3.73 4.72
CA ASN A 95 -14.15 -4.65 3.67
C ASN A 95 -13.79 -6.05 4.17
N ALA A 96 -13.25 -6.16 5.39
CA ALA A 96 -12.90 -7.44 6.00
C ALA A 96 -14.08 -8.15 6.66
N GLY A 97 -15.31 -7.60 6.61
CA GLY A 97 -16.52 -8.18 7.18
C GLY A 97 -16.86 -9.56 6.61
N VAL A 98 -16.13 -10.59 7.04
CA VAL A 98 -16.34 -11.99 6.67
C VAL A 98 -17.38 -12.58 7.61
N ASN A 99 -18.43 -13.15 7.04
CA ASN A 99 -19.43 -13.86 7.82
C ASN A 99 -18.88 -15.21 8.29
N LEU A 100 -18.37 -15.24 9.52
CA LEU A 100 -17.79 -16.44 10.16
C LEU A 100 -18.83 -17.50 10.55
N ILE A 101 -20.13 -17.23 10.38
CA ILE A 101 -21.20 -18.14 10.80
C ILE A 101 -21.34 -19.31 9.80
N ARG A 102 -20.93 -19.11 8.55
CA ARG A 102 -20.82 -20.17 7.53
C ARG A 102 -19.43 -20.12 6.93
N ILE A 103 -18.41 -20.60 7.64
CA ILE A 103 -17.06 -20.76 7.08
C ILE A 103 -17.11 -21.92 6.08
N PRO A 104 -17.00 -21.67 4.76
CA PRO A 104 -16.92 -22.74 3.79
C PRO A 104 -15.48 -23.24 3.77
N LEU A 105 -15.13 -24.12 4.72
CA LEU A 105 -13.79 -24.72 4.81
C LEU A 105 -13.40 -25.48 3.53
N ASP A 106 -14.39 -25.96 2.79
CA ASP A 106 -14.28 -26.54 1.45
C ASP A 106 -13.82 -25.54 0.38
N GLN A 107 -14.24 -24.28 0.49
CA GLN A 107 -13.84 -23.22 -0.46
C GLN A 107 -12.44 -22.64 -0.15
N LEU A 108 -11.90 -22.86 1.05
CA LEU A 108 -10.51 -22.51 1.37
C LEU A 108 -9.50 -23.37 0.61
N SER A 109 -9.84 -24.63 0.34
CA SER A 109 -9.07 -25.50 -0.56
C SER A 109 -9.27 -25.19 -2.04
N GLY A 110 -10.08 -24.17 -2.37
CA GLY A 110 -10.26 -23.68 -3.72
C GLY A 110 -8.94 -23.17 -4.33
N PRO A 111 -8.72 -23.32 -5.65
CA PRO A 111 -7.51 -22.85 -6.31
C PRO A 111 -7.22 -21.36 -6.09
N VAL A 112 -8.26 -20.52 -6.03
CA VAL A 112 -8.14 -19.07 -5.81
C VAL A 112 -7.65 -18.77 -4.40
N SER A 113 -8.34 -19.30 -3.38
CA SER A 113 -7.96 -19.17 -1.96
C SER A 113 -6.53 -19.63 -1.70
N LEU A 114 -6.15 -20.81 -2.21
CA LEU A 114 -4.79 -21.33 -2.08
C LEU A 114 -3.77 -20.46 -2.82
N GLY A 115 -4.11 -19.99 -4.02
CA GLY A 115 -3.27 -19.06 -4.79
C GLY A 115 -3.02 -17.76 -4.03
N ILE A 116 -4.02 -17.20 -3.37
CA ILE A 116 -3.90 -16.01 -2.52
C ILE A 116 -3.01 -16.30 -1.31
N ILE A 117 -3.27 -17.38 -0.56
CA ILE A 117 -2.49 -17.74 0.63
C ILE A 117 -1.02 -17.97 0.27
N LEU A 118 -0.76 -18.79 -0.76
CA LEU A 118 0.60 -19.10 -1.21
C LEU A 118 1.27 -17.87 -1.84
N GLY A 119 0.54 -17.04 -2.58
CA GLY A 119 1.06 -15.81 -3.17
C GLY A 119 1.49 -14.80 -2.10
N LEU A 120 0.66 -14.59 -1.08
CA LEU A 120 1.00 -13.71 0.04
C LEU A 120 2.10 -14.27 0.92
N PHE A 121 2.02 -15.55 1.29
CA PHE A 121 2.98 -16.15 2.19
C PHE A 121 4.29 -16.48 1.47
N VAL A 122 4.27 -17.35 0.47
CA VAL A 122 5.47 -17.86 -0.23
C VAL A 122 5.95 -16.87 -1.29
N GLY A 123 5.03 -16.31 -2.08
CA GLY A 123 5.38 -15.41 -3.18
C GLY A 123 6.13 -14.16 -2.71
N LYS A 124 5.69 -13.53 -1.61
CA LYS A 124 6.38 -12.36 -1.02
C LYS A 124 7.74 -12.71 -0.46
N GLN A 125 7.87 -13.88 0.19
CA GLN A 125 9.17 -14.36 0.67
C GLN A 125 10.14 -14.56 -0.49
N LEU A 126 9.76 -15.34 -1.50
CA LEU A 126 10.62 -15.62 -2.66
C LEU A 126 10.95 -14.35 -3.44
N GLY A 127 9.99 -13.45 -3.63
CA GLY A 127 10.21 -12.17 -4.31
C GLY A 127 11.14 -11.25 -3.52
N VAL A 128 10.73 -10.83 -2.32
CA VAL A 128 11.47 -9.81 -1.56
C VAL A 128 12.83 -10.33 -1.11
N PHE A 129 12.88 -11.54 -0.53
CA PHE A 129 14.15 -12.11 -0.08
C PHE A 129 15.03 -12.49 -1.27
N GLY A 130 14.47 -13.09 -2.33
CA GLY A 130 15.23 -13.49 -3.51
C GLY A 130 15.87 -12.31 -4.23
N PHE A 131 15.10 -11.25 -4.54
CA PHE A 131 15.66 -10.06 -5.18
C PHE A 131 16.64 -9.31 -4.27
N SER A 132 16.36 -9.24 -2.96
CA SER A 132 17.28 -8.62 -2.00
C SER A 132 18.58 -9.41 -1.88
N TRP A 133 18.52 -10.75 -1.83
CA TRP A 133 19.68 -11.63 -1.86
C TRP A 133 20.51 -11.41 -3.12
N LEU A 134 19.87 -11.41 -4.30
CA LEU A 134 20.54 -11.20 -5.58
C LEU A 134 21.22 -9.84 -5.61
N ALA A 135 20.53 -8.77 -5.21
CA ALA A 135 21.09 -7.43 -5.16
C ALA A 135 22.32 -7.33 -4.24
N ILE A 136 22.28 -8.00 -3.08
CA ILE A 136 23.41 -8.05 -2.14
C ILE A 136 24.56 -8.89 -2.70
N THR A 137 24.26 -10.02 -3.33
CA THR A 137 25.27 -10.93 -3.90
C THR A 137 26.01 -10.28 -5.07
N PHE A 138 25.30 -9.55 -5.93
CA PHE A 138 25.88 -8.77 -7.03
C PHE A 138 26.50 -7.44 -6.58
N LYS A 139 26.56 -7.15 -5.28
CA LYS A 139 27.10 -5.90 -4.71
C LYS A 139 26.41 -4.62 -5.23
N ILE A 140 25.17 -4.74 -5.68
CA ILE A 140 24.31 -3.60 -6.06
C ILE A 140 23.76 -2.93 -4.78
N ALA A 141 23.57 -3.72 -3.72
CA ALA A 141 23.15 -3.26 -2.41
C ALA A 141 24.00 -3.90 -1.31
N SER A 142 23.92 -3.35 -0.10
CA SER A 142 24.53 -3.92 1.11
C SER A 142 23.44 -4.24 2.13
N LEU A 143 23.73 -5.21 3.00
CA LEU A 143 22.86 -5.51 4.14
C LEU A 143 22.83 -4.26 5.06
N PRO A 144 21.66 -3.88 5.61
CA PRO A 144 21.56 -2.75 6.54
C PRO A 144 22.52 -2.91 7.73
N GLN A 145 23.11 -1.80 8.18
CA GLN A 145 24.03 -1.80 9.32
C GLN A 145 23.36 -2.39 10.57
N GLY A 146 24.05 -3.30 11.25
CA GLY A 146 23.52 -3.96 12.45
C GLY A 146 22.39 -4.97 12.17
N SER A 147 22.19 -5.36 10.91
CA SER A 147 21.19 -6.38 10.53
C SER A 147 21.84 -7.74 10.26
N SER A 148 21.12 -8.82 10.55
CA SER A 148 21.49 -10.19 10.15
C SER A 148 20.64 -10.69 8.99
N TRP A 149 21.13 -11.70 8.27
CA TRP A 149 20.35 -12.41 7.23
C TRP A 149 19.02 -12.98 7.75
N ARG A 150 18.97 -13.35 9.04
CA ARG A 150 17.73 -13.81 9.68
C ARG A 150 16.73 -12.67 9.87
N GLN A 151 17.21 -11.47 10.19
CA GLN A 151 16.37 -10.28 10.26
C GLN A 151 15.87 -9.88 8.87
N LEU A 152 16.74 -9.93 7.86
CA LEU A 152 16.32 -9.69 6.47
C LEU A 152 15.22 -10.67 6.04
N TYR A 153 15.41 -11.96 6.29
CA TYR A 153 14.38 -12.97 6.00
C TYR A 153 13.09 -12.72 6.80
N GLY A 154 13.19 -12.42 8.09
CA GLY A 154 12.02 -12.10 8.92
C GLY A 154 11.23 -10.89 8.41
N VAL A 155 11.92 -9.83 7.98
CA VAL A 155 11.29 -8.66 7.33
C VAL A 155 10.64 -9.06 6.01
N SER A 156 11.30 -9.88 5.18
CA SER A 156 10.70 -10.41 3.94
C SER A 156 9.41 -11.19 4.20
N VAL A 157 9.34 -11.99 5.28
CA VAL A 157 8.11 -12.68 5.68
C VAL A 157 7.03 -11.68 6.09
N LEU A 158 7.36 -10.63 6.85
CA LEU A 158 6.40 -9.58 7.23
C LEU A 158 5.82 -8.82 6.02
N THR A 159 6.54 -8.74 4.89
CA THR A 159 5.98 -8.16 3.65
C THR A 159 4.81 -8.97 3.07
N GLY A 160 4.59 -10.20 3.56
CA GLY A 160 3.43 -11.03 3.30
C GLY A 160 2.13 -10.56 3.98
N ILE A 161 2.21 -9.59 4.90
CA ILE A 161 1.03 -8.98 5.53
C ILE A 161 0.37 -8.04 4.53
N GLY A 162 -0.46 -8.60 3.66
CA GLY A 162 -1.20 -7.85 2.64
C GLY A 162 -2.45 -7.16 3.16
N PHE A 163 -3.11 -7.77 4.18
CA PHE A 163 -4.38 -7.36 4.81
C PHE A 163 -5.17 -6.29 4.04
N THR A 164 -5.09 -5.01 4.42
CA THR A 164 -5.91 -3.93 3.83
C THR A 164 -5.62 -3.69 2.34
N MET A 165 -4.35 -3.69 1.93
CA MET A 165 -3.99 -3.49 0.52
C MET A 165 -4.41 -4.69 -0.33
N SER A 166 -4.31 -5.92 0.19
CA SER A 166 -4.78 -7.11 -0.51
C SER A 166 -6.30 -7.20 -0.57
N LEU A 167 -7.01 -6.81 0.48
CA LEU A 167 -8.48 -6.70 0.45
C LEU A 167 -8.91 -5.66 -0.59
N PHE A 168 -8.25 -4.51 -0.63
CA PHE A 168 -8.49 -3.48 -1.63
C PHE A 168 -8.26 -4.00 -3.06
N ILE A 169 -7.10 -4.60 -3.33
CA ILE A 169 -6.82 -5.16 -4.66
C ILE A 169 -7.78 -6.31 -5.01
N GLY A 170 -8.19 -7.13 -4.04
CA GLY A 170 -9.20 -8.17 -4.24
C GLY A 170 -10.54 -7.60 -4.73
N THR A 171 -11.00 -6.50 -4.14
CA THR A 171 -12.22 -5.82 -4.61
C THR A 171 -12.11 -5.22 -6.01
N LEU A 172 -10.90 -4.91 -6.48
CA LEU A 172 -10.67 -4.41 -7.84
C LEU A 172 -10.49 -5.55 -8.86
N ALA A 173 -9.99 -6.70 -8.42
CA ALA A 173 -9.68 -7.83 -9.30
C ALA A 173 -10.90 -8.71 -9.60
N PHE A 174 -11.85 -8.80 -8.65
CA PHE A 174 -13.02 -9.68 -8.75
C PHE A 174 -14.31 -8.86 -8.68
N GLU A 175 -14.84 -8.47 -9.84
CA GLU A 175 -16.08 -7.68 -9.98
C GLU A 175 -17.35 -8.51 -9.72
N ASP A 176 -17.31 -9.83 -9.87
CA ASP A 176 -18.48 -10.70 -9.68
C ASP A 176 -18.71 -11.06 -8.21
N GLU A 177 -19.78 -10.49 -7.63
CA GLU A 177 -20.04 -10.54 -6.19
C GLU A 177 -20.49 -11.90 -5.62
N SER A 178 -20.92 -12.82 -6.48
CA SER A 178 -21.77 -13.93 -6.03
C SER A 178 -21.05 -15.25 -5.71
N ILE A 179 -19.82 -15.48 -6.20
CA ILE A 179 -19.20 -16.83 -6.13
C ILE A 179 -17.99 -16.90 -5.18
N PHE A 180 -17.21 -15.82 -5.00
CA PHE A 180 -15.89 -15.89 -4.34
C PHE A 180 -15.65 -14.92 -3.16
N HIS A 181 -16.59 -14.01 -2.88
CA HIS A 181 -16.36 -12.88 -1.95
C HIS A 181 -15.92 -13.25 -0.54
N TYR A 182 -16.44 -14.35 0.01
CA TYR A 182 -16.09 -14.76 1.38
C TYR A 182 -14.77 -15.54 1.43
N ALA A 183 -14.50 -16.37 0.43
CA ALA A 183 -13.33 -17.23 0.39
C ALA A 183 -12.04 -16.40 0.20
N ASP A 184 -12.06 -15.40 -0.69
CA ASP A 184 -10.89 -14.57 -0.98
C ASP A 184 -10.48 -13.70 0.21
N LYS A 185 -11.47 -13.05 0.86
CA LYS A 185 -11.23 -12.23 2.06
C LYS A 185 -10.67 -13.04 3.20
N LEU A 186 -11.20 -14.26 3.40
CA LEU A 186 -10.71 -15.18 4.42
C LEU A 186 -9.31 -15.69 4.07
N ALA A 187 -9.03 -16.01 2.81
CA ALA A 187 -7.70 -16.40 2.35
C ALA A 187 -6.66 -15.29 2.56
N ILE A 188 -7.00 -14.03 2.29
CA ILE A 188 -6.13 -12.87 2.56
C ILE A 188 -5.85 -12.76 4.06
N LEU A 189 -6.87 -12.91 4.92
CA LEU A 189 -6.73 -12.89 6.37
C LEU A 189 -5.81 -14.00 6.88
N VAL A 190 -6.02 -15.24 6.41
CA VAL A 190 -5.21 -16.40 6.79
C VAL A 190 -3.76 -16.23 6.33
N GLY A 191 -3.53 -15.86 5.06
CA GLY A 191 -2.19 -15.62 4.52
C GLY A 191 -1.45 -14.49 5.24
N SER A 192 -2.15 -13.40 5.58
CA SER A 192 -1.60 -12.28 6.35
C SER A 192 -1.27 -12.68 7.79
N LEU A 193 -2.14 -13.47 8.44
CA LEU A 193 -1.92 -13.97 9.80
C LEU A 193 -0.73 -14.92 9.86
N LEU A 194 -0.63 -15.87 8.93
CA LEU A 194 0.51 -16.79 8.82
C LEU A 194 1.82 -16.02 8.62
N SER A 195 1.82 -15.03 7.71
CA SER A 195 2.99 -14.16 7.48
C SER A 195 3.36 -13.35 8.74
N GLY A 196 2.37 -12.79 9.43
CA GLY A 196 2.59 -12.03 10.65
C GLY A 196 3.16 -12.87 11.79
N VAL A 197 2.56 -14.04 12.05
CA VAL A 197 3.03 -14.97 13.10
C VAL A 197 4.43 -15.48 12.79
N MET A 198 4.67 -15.97 11.58
CA MET A 198 5.99 -16.48 11.19
C MET A 198 7.05 -15.38 11.19
N GLY A 199 6.74 -14.21 10.64
CA GLY A 199 7.66 -13.06 10.63
C GLY A 199 8.01 -12.63 12.06
N TYR A 200 7.02 -12.55 12.94
CA TYR A 200 7.24 -12.27 14.37
C TYR A 200 8.13 -13.32 15.04
N LEU A 201 7.86 -14.61 14.84
CA LEU A 201 8.66 -15.69 15.44
C LEU A 201 10.12 -15.67 14.95
N VAL A 202 10.32 -15.49 13.64
CA VAL A 202 11.66 -15.39 13.04
C VAL A 202 12.42 -14.20 13.64
N LEU A 203 11.78 -13.03 13.73
CA LEU A 203 12.42 -11.82 14.26
C LEU A 203 12.68 -11.90 15.76
N ARG A 204 11.77 -12.53 16.53
CA ARG A 204 11.94 -12.73 17.97
C ARG A 204 13.19 -13.57 18.30
N TRP A 205 13.56 -14.51 17.43
CA TRP A 205 14.75 -15.35 17.59
C TRP A 205 15.96 -14.86 16.79
N ALA A 206 15.81 -13.82 15.98
CA ALA A 206 16.91 -13.24 15.24
C ALA A 206 17.74 -12.33 16.16
N LYS A 207 18.88 -12.82 16.64
CA LYS A 207 19.86 -12.00 17.35
C LYS A 207 20.43 -10.94 16.41
N ALA A 208 20.44 -9.68 16.84
CA ALA A 208 21.19 -8.64 16.16
C ALA A 208 22.69 -8.99 16.23
N PRO A 209 23.46 -8.84 15.14
CA PRO A 209 24.91 -8.85 15.23
C PRO A 209 25.36 -7.76 16.20
N SER A 210 26.37 -8.03 17.03
CA SER A 210 26.96 -7.02 17.90
C SER A 210 27.34 -5.78 17.07
N PRO A 211 27.06 -4.55 17.55
CA PRO A 211 27.51 -3.36 16.85
C PRO A 211 29.03 -3.44 16.65
N PRO A 212 29.55 -2.97 15.50
CA PRO A 212 30.99 -2.95 15.28
C PRO A 212 31.65 -2.22 16.45
N ALA A 213 32.63 -2.87 17.08
CA ALA A 213 33.44 -2.21 18.10
C ALA A 213 34.05 -0.95 17.48
N ASP A 214 33.78 0.18 18.13
CA ASP A 214 34.24 1.52 17.78
C ASP A 214 35.68 1.50 17.24
N ARG A 215 35.91 2.11 16.08
CA ARG A 215 37.22 2.41 15.51
C ARG A 215 37.22 3.79 14.91
#